data_AF-A0A3C0L4J8-F1
#
_entry.id   AF-A0A3C0L4J8-F1
#
_cell.length_a   1.000
_cell.length_b   1.000
_cell.length_c   1.000
_cell.angle_alpha   90.00
_cell.angle_beta   90.00
_cell.angle_gamma   90.00
#
_symmetry.space_group_name_H-M   'P 1'
#
loop_
_entity.id
_entity.type
_entity.pdbx_description
1 polymer ?
#
loop_
_entity_poly.entity_id
_entity_poly.type
_entity_poly.pdbx_seq_one_letter_code
_entity_poly.pdbx_strand_id
1 'polypeptide(L)' 'MAWQEVPDAYDPQVLEAAEQANWQSQETYKVVEQAGQEKFYCLAMFPYPSGQLHMGHVRT' A
#
# COMPACT_ATOMS: atom_id res chain seq x y z
N MET A 1 -25.37 9.68 6.23
CA MET A 1 -24.16 9.36 5.45
C MET A 1 -23.59 10.67 4.97
N ALA A 2 -22.42 11.07 5.48
CA ALA A 2 -21.76 12.29 5.05
C ALA A 2 -20.94 11.95 3.79
N TRP A 3 -21.29 12.55 2.66
CA TRP A 3 -20.43 12.53 1.49
C TRP A 3 -19.29 13.50 1.75
N GLN A 4 -18.07 13.02 1.65
CA GLN A 4 -16.89 13.86 1.74
C GLN A 4 -16.82 14.67 0.45
N GLU A 5 -16.69 16.00 0.54
CA GLU A 5 -16.54 16.84 -0.64
C GLU A 5 -15.25 16.46 -1.36
N VAL A 6 -15.37 16.04 -2.62
CA VAL A 6 -14.22 15.73 -3.46
C VAL A 6 -13.70 17.04 -4.01
N PRO A 7 -12.43 17.41 -3.77
CA PRO A 7 -11.87 18.62 -4.36
C PRO A 7 -11.96 18.59 -5.89
N ASP A 8 -12.27 19.73 -6.51
CA ASP A 8 -12.35 19.85 -7.98
C ASP A 8 -11.01 19.54 -8.68
N ALA A 9 -9.90 19.63 -7.95
CA ALA A 9 -8.56 19.32 -8.43
C ALA A 9 -7.97 18.11 -7.71
N TYR A 10 -7.42 17.17 -8.48
CA TYR A 10 -6.70 16.02 -7.96
C TYR A 10 -5.35 16.44 -7.35
N ASP A 11 -5.16 16.14 -6.06
CA ASP A 11 -3.88 16.29 -5.36
C ASP A 11 -3.38 14.92 -4.85
N PRO A 12 -2.43 14.27 -5.54
CA PRO A 12 -1.90 12.98 -5.13
C PRO A 12 -1.18 13.04 -3.78
N GLN A 13 -0.54 14.16 -3.43
CA GLN A 13 0.25 14.24 -2.20
C GLN A 13 -0.63 14.13 -0.96
N VAL A 14 -1.79 14.78 -1.00
CA VAL A 14 -2.77 14.73 0.09
C VAL A 14 -3.45 13.35 0.12
N LEU A 15 -3.90 12.87 -1.03
CA LEU A 15 -4.65 11.62 -1.12
C LEU A 15 -3.80 10.40 -0.75
N GLU A 16 -2.61 10.26 -1.35
CA GLU A 16 -1.74 9.11 -1.12
C GLU A 16 -1.28 9.04 0.34
N ALA A 17 -0.96 10.19 0.96
CA ALA A 17 -0.59 10.24 2.37
C ALA A 17 -1.75 9.83 3.30
N ALA A 18 -2.97 10.30 3.01
CA ALA A 18 -4.15 9.94 3.79
C ALA A 18 -4.47 8.45 3.69
N GLU A 19 -4.43 7.87 2.49
CA GLU A 19 -4.73 6.44 2.29
C GLU A 19 -3.63 5.52 2.86
N GLN A 20 -2.35 5.89 2.73
CA GLN A 20 -1.26 5.14 3.38
C GLN A 20 -1.42 5.10 4.90
N ALA A 21 -1.78 6.24 5.52
CA ALA A 21 -2.05 6.30 6.95
C ALA A 21 -3.29 5.48 7.34
N ASN A 22 -4.33 5.49 6.50
CA ASN A 22 -5.54 4.70 6.69
C ASN A 22 -5.23 3.20 6.70
N TRP A 23 -4.52 2.69 5.68
CA TRP A 23 -4.13 1.27 5.62
C TRP A 23 -3.24 0.84 6.78
N GLN A 24 -2.33 1.72 7.22
CA GLN A 24 -1.49 1.44 8.38
C GLN A 24 -2.34 1.34 9.67
N SER A 25 -3.29 2.25 9.87
CA SER A 25 -4.15 2.25 11.06
C SER A 25 -5.06 1.03 11.15
N GLN A 26 -5.46 0.49 10.01
CA GLN A 26 -6.32 -0.69 9.92
C GLN A 26 -5.54 -2.01 9.83
N GLU A 27 -4.20 -1.96 9.83
CA GLU A 27 -3.33 -3.11 9.56
C GLU A 27 -3.73 -3.88 8.29
N THR A 28 -4.16 -3.20 7.22
CA THR A 28 -4.86 -3.79 6.06
C THR A 28 -4.14 -4.97 5.40
N TYR A 29 -2.79 -4.96 5.40
CA TYR A 29 -1.96 -5.99 4.78
C TYR A 29 -1.41 -7.04 5.76
N LYS A 30 -1.77 -6.95 7.05
CA LYS A 30 -1.38 -7.94 8.06
C LYS A 30 -2.23 -9.19 7.89
N VAL A 31 -1.57 -10.31 7.64
CA VAL A 31 -2.22 -11.61 7.43
C VAL A 31 -1.87 -12.59 8.54
N VAL A 32 -2.81 -13.48 8.85
CA VAL A 32 -2.64 -14.61 9.77
C VAL A 32 -3.09 -15.88 9.07
N GLU A 33 -2.63 -17.03 9.53
CA GLU A 33 -3.09 -18.30 8.99
C GLU A 33 -4.56 -18.54 9.37
N GLN A 34 -5.42 -18.67 8.36
CA GLN A 34 -6.84 -18.98 8.55
C GLN A 34 -7.19 -20.23 7.74
N ALA A 35 -7.59 -21.29 8.43
CA ALA A 35 -7.98 -22.54 7.78
C ALA A 35 -9.22 -22.34 6.91
N GLY A 36 -9.26 -22.98 5.74
CA GLY A 36 -10.40 -22.92 4.81
C GLY A 36 -10.40 -21.71 3.86
N GLN A 37 -9.45 -20.79 3.98
CA GLN A 37 -9.22 -19.75 2.96
C GLN A 37 -8.20 -20.22 1.93
N GLU A 38 -8.39 -19.79 0.68
CA GLU A 38 -7.41 -20.01 -0.38
C GLU A 38 -6.14 -19.21 -0.10
N LYS A 39 -4.99 -19.88 -0.09
CA LYS A 39 -3.71 -19.26 0.22
C LYS A 39 -3.05 -18.73 -1.06
N PHE A 40 -2.54 -17.50 -0.99
CA PHE A 40 -1.70 -16.92 -2.03
C PHE A 40 -0.48 -16.25 -1.38
N TYR A 41 0.71 -16.49 -1.95
CA TYR A 41 1.95 -15.88 -1.50
C TYR A 41 2.66 -15.20 -2.66
N CYS A 42 2.62 -13.86 -2.66
CA CYS A 42 3.32 -13.03 -3.63
C CYS A 42 4.69 -12.63 -3.06
N LEU A 43 5.76 -12.94 -3.79
CA LEU A 43 7.13 -12.63 -3.38
C LEU A 43 7.85 -11.84 -4.48
N ALA A 44 8.33 -10.66 -4.12
CA ALA A 44 9.34 -9.92 -4.89
C ALA A 44 10.74 -10.18 -4.32
N MET A 45 11.78 -9.99 -5.13
CA MET A 45 13.16 -10.09 -4.65
C MET A 45 13.47 -8.96 -3.68
N PHE A 46 14.00 -9.28 -2.49
CA PHE A 46 14.40 -8.25 -1.54
C PHE A 46 15.58 -7.41 -2.09
N PRO A 47 15.53 -6.07 -1.96
CA PRO A 47 16.58 -5.21 -2.46
C PRO A 47 17.81 -5.24 -1.55
N TYR A 48 19.00 -5.06 -2.14
CA TYR A 48 20.21 -4.78 -1.38
C TYR A 48 20.20 -3.32 -0.86
N PRO A 49 20.79 -3.03 0.32
CA PRO A 49 20.84 -1.68 0.88
C PRO A 49 21.92 -0.81 0.20
N SER A 50 21.83 -0.64 -1.12
CA SER A 50 22.82 0.04 -1.96
C SER A 50 22.65 1.57 -2.02
N GLY A 51 21.66 2.13 -1.34
CA GLY A 51 21.35 3.56 -1.32
C GLY A 51 19.87 3.81 -1.53
N GLN A 52 19.53 4.65 -2.50
CA GLN A 52 18.15 4.98 -2.85
C GLN A 52 17.56 3.97 -3.82
N LEU A 53 16.24 3.78 -3.78
CA LEU A 53 15.52 2.95 -4.75
C LEU A 53 15.58 3.60 -6.14
N HIS A 54 15.98 2.84 -7.15
CA HIS A 54 15.85 3.22 -8.55
C HIS A 54 14.60 2.62 -9.21
N MET A 55 14.24 3.09 -10.40
CA MET A 55 13.07 2.62 -11.17
C MET A 55 13.04 1.12 -11.45
N GLY A 56 14.20 0.44 -11.44
CA GLY A 56 14.25 -1.01 -11.48
C GLY A 56 13.49 -1.68 -10.33
N HIS A 57 13.60 -1.17 -9.09
CA HIS A 57 12.87 -1.69 -7.93
C HIS A 57 11.37 -1.39 -8.01
N VAL A 58 10.99 -0.27 -8.63
CA VAL A 58 9.57 0.11 -8.80
C VAL A 58 8.85 -0.80 -9.81
N ARG A 59 9.61 -1.45 -10.70
CA ARG A 59 9.06 -2.33 -11.75
C ARG A 59 8.89 -3.78 -11.29
N THR A 60 9.72 -4.25 -10.35
CA THR A 60 9.86 -5.67 -9.97
C THR A 60 8.79 -6.16 -9.02
#